data_AF-A0A3A6DTV0-F1
#
_entry.id   AF-A0A3A6DTV0-F1
#
_cell.length_a   1.000
_cell.length_b   1.000
_cell.length_c   1.000
_cell.angle_alpha   90.00
_cell.angle_beta   90.00
_cell.angle_gamma   90.00
#
_symmetry.space_group_name_H-M   'P 1'
#
loop_
_entity.id
_entity.type
_entity.pdbx_description
1 polymer ?
#
loop_
_entity_poly.entity_id
_entity_poly.type
_entity_poly.pdbx_seq_one_letter_code
_entity_poly.pdbx_strand_id
1 'polypeptide(L)' 'KGREEGIKEGKEAGKRLILNQLIENIYHEDATTWLQSLTIEQLNSISRMILSCDTFDELKKYVYNSL' A
#
# COMPACT_ATOMS: atom_id res chain seq x y z
N LYS A 1 18.84 19.68 -4.39
CA LYS A 1 18.61 18.22 -4.33
C LYS A 1 17.69 17.84 -3.17
N GLY A 2 17.96 18.26 -1.93
CA GLY A 2 17.13 17.88 -0.76
C GLY A 2 15.63 18.20 -0.81
N ARG A 3 15.17 19.26 -1.48
CA ARG A 3 13.72 19.57 -1.57
C ARG A 3 12.94 18.58 -2.45
N GLU A 4 13.51 18.20 -3.60
CA GLU A 4 12.86 17.27 -4.53
C GLU A 4 12.82 15.85 -3.96
N GLU A 5 13.94 15.44 -3.34
CA GLU A 5 14.06 14.17 -2.61
C GLU A 5 13.04 14.12 -1.46
N GLY A 6 12.96 15.17 -0.63
CA GLY A 6 11.99 15.24 0.46
C GLY A 6 10.53 15.23 -0.01
N ILE A 7 10.21 15.87 -1.14
CA ILE A 7 8.86 15.78 -1.74
C ILE A 7 8.56 14.35 -2.19
N LYS A 8 9.54 13.65 -2.78
CA LYS A 8 9.38 12.26 -3.21
C LYS A 8 9.13 11.33 -2.02
N GLU A 9 9.98 11.41 -1.00
CA GLU A 9 9.86 10.63 0.23
C GLU A 9 8.52 10.90 0.94
N GLY A 10 8.13 12.17 1.05
CA GLY A 10 6.85 12.56 1.66
C GLY A 10 5.65 11.99 0.92
N LYS A 11 5.68 11.94 -0.42
CA LYS A 11 4.62 11.31 -1.23
C LYS A 11 4.56 9.79 -1.01
N GLU A 12 5.71 9.12 -0.92
CA GLU A 12 5.78 7.69 -0.67
C GLU A 12 5.26 7.34 0.72
N ALA A 13 5.67 8.08 1.75
CA ALA A 13 5.19 7.93 3.12
C ALA A 13 3.67 8.18 3.22
N GLY A 14 3.19 9.27 2.61
CA GLY A 14 1.77 9.60 2.60
C GLY A 14 0.91 8.54 1.90
N LYS A 15 1.42 7.95 0.82
CA LYS A 15 0.74 6.84 0.15
C LYS A 15 0.61 5.62 1.05
N ARG A 16 1.66 5.24 1.78
CA ARG A 16 1.61 4.11 2.74
C ARG A 16 0.60 4.38 3.85
N LEU A 17 0.57 5.60 4.39
CA LEU A 17 -0.41 5.98 5.42
C LEU A 17 -1.86 5.84 4.94
N ILE A 18 -2.15 6.36 3.75
CA ILE A 18 -3.51 6.27 3.17
C ILE A 18 -3.89 4.80 2.92
N LEU A 19 -2.98 3.98 2.38
CA LEU A 19 -3.26 2.58 2.14
C LEU A 19 -3.50 1.81 3.44
N ASN A 20 -2.75 2.11 4.51
CA ASN A 20 -2.99 1.49 5.81
C ASN A 20 -4.39 1.80 6.33
N GLN A 21 -4.79 3.08 6.30
CA GLN A 21 -6.11 3.50 6.75
C GLN A 21 -7.25 2.82 5.97
N LEU A 22 -7.07 2.66 4.66
CA LEU A 22 -8.04 1.95 3.83
C LEU A 22 -8.12 0.47 4.19
N ILE A 23 -6.98 -0.19 4.43
CA ILE A 23 -6.95 -1.59 4.83
C ILE A 23 -7.60 -1.79 6.21
N GLU A 24 -7.33 -0.91 7.18
CA GLU A 24 -8.00 -0.92 8.48
C GLU A 24 -9.52 -0.75 8.35
N ASN A 25 -9.98 0.11 7.44
CA ASN A 25 -11.41 0.37 7.27
C ASN A 25 -12.14 -0.77 6.53
N ILE A 26 -11.50 -1.37 5.53
CA ILE A 26 -12.13 -2.39 4.66
C ILE A 26 -11.99 -3.79 5.26
N TYR A 27 -10.81 -4.10 5.79
CA TYR A 27 -10.45 -5.45 6.24
C TYR A 27 -10.25 -5.54 7.75
N HIS A 28 -10.25 -4.43 8.49
CA HIS A 28 -10.04 -4.40 9.95
C HIS A 28 -8.67 -4.93 10.39
N GLU A 29 -7.65 -4.70 9.57
CA GLU A 29 -6.28 -5.19 9.76
C GLU A 29 -5.29 -4.02 9.74
N ASP A 30 -4.29 -4.05 10.64
CA ASP A 30 -3.13 -3.15 10.57
C ASP A 30 -2.11 -3.71 9.58
N ALA A 31 -1.82 -2.92 8.55
CA ALA A 31 -0.95 -3.29 7.45
C ALA A 31 0.39 -2.53 7.47
N THR A 32 0.71 -1.78 8.51
CA THR A 32 1.87 -0.88 8.57
C THR A 32 3.17 -1.58 8.20
N THR A 33 3.49 -2.69 8.87
CA THR A 33 4.71 -3.47 8.62
C THR A 33 4.73 -4.08 7.23
N TRP A 34 3.59 -4.62 6.79
CA TRP A 34 3.48 -5.22 5.46
C TRP A 34 3.70 -4.17 4.38
N LEU A 35 3.01 -3.03 4.45
CA LEU A 35 3.15 -1.93 3.50
C LEU A 35 4.59 -1.45 3.46
N GLN A 36 5.30 -1.29 4.58
CA GLN A 36 6.71 -0.86 4.59
C GLN A 36 7.64 -1.77 3.78
N SER A 37 7.33 -3.08 3.68
CA SER A 37 8.11 -4.05 2.90
C SER A 37 7.91 -3.96 1.38
N LEU A 38 6.91 -3.21 0.91
CA LEU A 38 6.50 -3.21 -0.50
C LEU A 38 7.15 -2.10 -1.32
N THR A 39 7.40 -2.40 -2.60
CA THR A 39 7.84 -1.42 -3.59
C THR A 39 6.72 -0.47 -3.98
N ILE A 40 7.05 0.68 -4.59
CA ILE A 40 6.07 1.68 -5.04
C ILE A 40 5.07 1.07 -6.05
N GLU A 41 5.55 0.17 -6.90
CA GLU A 41 4.73 -0.54 -7.90
C GLU A 41 3.71 -1.46 -7.23
N GLN A 42 4.14 -2.24 -6.23
CA GLN A 42 3.25 -3.07 -5.43
C GLN A 42 2.18 -2.22 -4.71
N LEU A 43 2.56 -1.08 -4.15
CA LEU A 43 1.60 -0.14 -3.55
C LEU A 43 0.60 0.41 -4.58
N ASN A 44 1.02 0.62 -5.84
CA ASN A 44 0.10 1.03 -6.92
C ASN A 44 -0.90 -0.09 -7.22
N SER A 45 -0.46 -1.34 -7.24
CA SER A 45 -1.35 -2.50 -7.42
C SER A 45 -2.37 -2.63 -6.30
N ILE A 46 -1.99 -2.40 -5.04
CA ILE A 46 -2.93 -2.34 -3.91
C ILE A 46 -4.02 -1.31 -4.18
N SER A 47 -3.64 -0.09 -4.58
CA SER A 47 -4.61 0.99 -4.80
C SER A 47 -5.68 0.65 -5.84
N ARG A 48 -5.37 -0.24 -6.80
CA ARG A 48 -6.31 -0.68 -7.84
C ARG A 48 -7.21 -1.83 -7.37
N MET A 49 -6.70 -2.71 -6.51
CA MET A 49 -7.38 -3.96 -6.14
C MET A 49 -8.02 -3.95 -4.76
N ILE A 50 -7.72 -2.95 -3.92
CA ILE A 50 -8.15 -2.92 -2.51
C ILE A 50 -9.68 -3.02 -2.32
N LEU A 51 -10.48 -2.61 -3.32
CA LEU A 51 -11.94 -2.71 -3.30
C LEU A 51 -12.49 -3.92 -4.08
N SER A 52 -11.61 -4.69 -4.73
CA SER A 52 -11.97 -5.84 -5.57
C SER A 52 -11.65 -7.17 -4.94
N CYS A 53 -10.88 -7.20 -3.84
CA CYS A 53 -10.63 -8.39 -3.04
C CYS A 53 -11.64 -8.43 -1.89
N ASP A 54 -12.12 -9.63 -1.56
CA ASP A 54 -13.06 -9.83 -0.46
C ASP A 54 -12.33 -9.94 0.88
N THR A 55 -11.05 -10.31 0.86
CA THR A 55 -10.22 -10.46 2.06
C THR A 55 -8.83 -9.82 1.91
N PHE A 56 -8.22 -9.50 3.05
CA PHE A 56 -6.86 -8.97 3.07
C PHE A 56 -5.82 -9.96 2.53
N ASP A 57 -6.02 -11.25 2.77
CA ASP A 57 -5.13 -12.30 2.27
C ASP A 57 -5.19 -12.45 0.75
N GLU A 58 -6.37 -12.29 0.15
CA GLU A 58 -6.51 -12.24 -1.32
C GLU A 58 -5.76 -11.04 -1.90
N LEU A 59 -5.89 -9.87 -1.27
CA LEU A 59 -5.16 -8.67 -1.66
C LEU A 59 -3.65 -8.89 -1.58
N LYS A 60 -3.15 -9.49 -0.49
CA LYS A 60 -1.72 -9.85 -0.35
C LYS A 60 -1.27 -10.78 -1.46
N LYS A 61 -2.01 -11.86 -1.72
CA LYS A 61 -1.70 -12.81 -2.79
C LYS A 61 -1.65 -12.12 -4.15
N TYR A 62 -2.60 -11.24 -4.45
CA TYR A 62 -2.59 -10.49 -5.69
C TYR A 62 -1.32 -9.64 -5.82
N VAL A 63 -0.92 -8.92 -4.78
CA VAL A 63 0.28 -8.07 -4.79
C VAL A 63 1.56 -8.85 -5.03
N TYR A 64 1.68 -10.08 -4.50
CA TYR A 64 2.84 -10.93 -4.71
C TYR A 64 2.83 -11.68 -6.05
N ASN A 65 1.66 -12.02 -6.57
CA ASN A 65 1.52 -12.79 -7.81
C ASN A 65 1.44 -11.91 -9.07
N SER A 66 1.25 -10.60 -8.92
CA SER A 66 1.13 -9.64 -10.04
C SER A 66 2.47 -9.04 -10.48
N LEU A 67 3.59 -9.69 -10.15
CA LEU A 67 4.96 -9.32 -10.56
C LEU A 67 5.61 -10.49 -11.30
#